data_AF-W4RQJ4-F1
#
_entry.id   AF-W4RQJ4-F1
#
_cell.length_a   1.000
_cell.length_b   1.000
_cell.length_c   1.000
_cell.angle_alpha   90.00
_cell.angle_beta   90.00
_cell.angle_gamma   90.00
#
_symmetry.space_group_name_H-M   'P 1'
#
loop_
_entity.id
_entity.type
_entity.pdbx_description
1 polymer ?
#
loop_
_entity_poly.entity_id
_entity_poly.type
_entity_poly.pdbx_seq_one_letter_code
_entity_poly.pdbx_strand_id
1 'polypeptide(L)'
;MTYYLERSLFPLVKQVIKDDGYLFFETFYKQKAAGNEHISNQYKLESNELLKEFSEWKILFFEENEQEGRQTIFCQKIQKSIG
;
A
#
# COMPACT_ATOMS: atom_id res chain seq x y z
N MET A 1 6.78 1.35 16.28
CA MET A 1 6.90 1.50 14.82
C MET A 1 6.21 2.80 14.43
N THR A 2 6.84 3.69 13.67
CA THR A 2 6.20 4.92 13.17
C THR A 2 5.86 4.68 11.71
N TYR A 3 4.56 4.65 11.39
CA TYR A 3 4.12 4.52 10.00
C TYR A 3 3.95 5.91 9.39
N TYR A 4 4.63 6.15 8.27
CA TYR A 4 4.58 7.41 7.54
C TYR A 4 4.07 7.14 6.13
N LEU A 5 3.04 7.89 5.71
CA LEU A 5 2.48 7.83 4.37
C LEU A 5 2.80 9.10 3.61
N GLU A 6 3.46 8.93 2.47
CA GLU A 6 3.75 10.00 1.51
C GLU A 6 3.49 9.43 0.11
N ARG A 7 2.35 9.81 -0.47
CA ARG A 7 1.85 9.22 -1.73
C ARG A 7 2.74 9.53 -2.92
N SER A 8 3.50 10.63 -2.87
CA SER A 8 4.42 10.99 -3.94
C SER A 8 5.62 10.03 -4.05
N LEU A 9 5.83 9.16 -3.05
CA LEU A 9 6.80 8.06 -3.13
C LEU A 9 6.34 6.91 -4.02
N PHE A 10 5.04 6.71 -4.26
CA PHE A 10 4.59 5.54 -5.02
C PHE A 10 5.18 5.45 -6.44
N PRO A 11 5.23 6.55 -7.24
CA PRO A 11 5.94 6.54 -8.51
C PRO A 11 7.42 6.15 -8.40
N LEU A 12 8.11 6.67 -7.39
CA LEU A 12 9.53 6.36 -7.15
C LEU A 12 9.72 4.89 -6.79
N VAL A 13 8.89 4.35 -5.88
CA VAL A 13 8.88 2.92 -5.51
C VAL A 13 8.70 2.04 -6.74
N LYS A 14 7.73 2.38 -7.61
CA LYS A 14 7.48 1.65 -8.84
C LYS A 14 8.66 1.70 -9.82
N GLN A 15 9.40 2.80 -9.83
CA GLN A 15 10.58 2.99 -10.67
C GLN A 15 11.78 2.18 -10.18
N VAL A 16 12.06 2.18 -8.87
CA VAL A 16 13.28 1.56 -8.31
C VAL A 16 13.17 0.05 -8.15
N ILE A 17 11.96 -0.48 -7.97
CA ILE A 17 11.76 -1.93 -7.89
C ILE A 17 11.93 -2.51 -9.30
N LYS A 18 12.91 -3.41 -9.43
CA LYS A 18 13.19 -4.16 -10.66
C LYS A 18 12.03 -5.08 -11.02
N ASP A 19 11.97 -5.48 -12.29
CA ASP A 19 11.05 -6.51 -12.75
C ASP A 19 11.27 -7.82 -11.96
N ASP A 20 10.18 -8.54 -11.72
CA ASP A 20 10.08 -9.69 -10.81
C ASP A 20 10.45 -9.40 -9.35
N GLY A 21 10.75 -8.14 -9.01
CA GLY A 21 10.97 -7.67 -7.65
C GLY A 21 9.68 -7.62 -6.85
N TYR A 22 9.83 -7.66 -5.52
CA TYR A 22 8.72 -7.70 -4.58
C TYR A 22 8.63 -6.40 -3.79
N LEU A 23 7.40 -6.01 -3.45
CA LEU A 23 7.09 -4.93 -2.52
C LEU A 23 6.25 -5.49 -1.38
N PHE A 24 6.68 -5.25 -0.15
CA PHE A 24 5.84 -5.34 1.04
C PHE A 24 5.62 -3.92 1.57
N PHE A 25 4.37 -3.52 1.77
CA PHE A 25 4.02 -2.21 2.30
C PHE A 25 2.86 -2.34 3.30
N GLU A 26 3.02 -1.77 4.49
CA GLU A 26 2.00 -1.73 5.54
C GLU A 26 1.98 -0.32 6.13
N THR A 27 0.79 0.28 6.23
CA THR A 27 0.62 1.56 6.91
C THR A 27 -0.82 1.74 7.39
N PHE A 28 -1.08 2.85 8.07
CA PHE A 28 -2.42 3.19 8.55
C PHE A 28 -3.40 3.42 7.39
N TYR A 29 -4.63 2.96 7.56
CA TYR A 29 -5.75 3.30 6.67
C TYR A 29 -6.95 3.80 7.46
N LYS A 30 -7.89 4.43 6.75
CA LYS A 30 -9.12 4.95 7.31
C LYS A 30 -10.06 3.79 7.63
N GLN A 31 -9.99 3.33 8.87
CA GLN A 31 -10.95 2.41 9.47
C GLN A 31 -12.27 3.11 9.83
N LYS A 32 -13.38 2.37 9.81
CA LYS A 32 -14.71 2.86 10.24
C LYS A 32 -14.86 2.92 11.76
N ALA A 33 -14.20 2.02 12.49
CA ALA A 33 -14.22 1.98 13.95
C ALA A 33 -13.08 2.82 14.54
N ALA A 34 -13.31 3.52 15.65
CA ALA A 34 -12.36 4.43 16.27
C ALA A 34 -11.00 3.77 16.59
N GLY A 35 -9.99 4.04 15.77
CA GLY A 35 -8.60 3.65 15.97
C GLY A 35 -7.68 4.65 15.28
N ASN A 36 -6.52 4.90 15.90
CA ASN A 36 -5.50 5.83 15.37
C ASN A 36 -6.02 7.28 15.18
N GLU A 37 -6.97 7.75 15.99
CA GLU A 37 -7.57 9.10 15.87
C GLU A 37 -6.55 10.23 16.00
N HIS A 38 -5.47 10.01 16.74
CA HIS A 38 -4.37 10.96 16.90
C HIS A 38 -3.55 11.18 15.62
N ILE A 39 -3.68 10.30 14.62
CA ILE A 39 -3.00 10.42 13.33
C ILE A 39 -3.93 11.15 12.35
N SER A 40 -3.43 12.25 11.79
CA SER A 40 -4.17 13.01 10.78
C SER A 40 -4.55 12.14 9.59
N ASN A 41 -5.79 12.32 9.10
CA ASN A 41 -6.35 11.58 7.97
C ASN A 41 -5.52 11.71 6.67
N GLN A 42 -4.68 12.75 6.55
CA GLN A 42 -3.77 12.89 5.41
C GLN A 42 -2.71 11.79 5.34
N TYR A 43 -2.34 11.21 6.48
CA TYR A 43 -1.35 10.13 6.60
C TYR A 43 -2.00 8.73 6.63
N LYS A 44 -3.31 8.65 6.35
CA LYS A 44 -4.05 7.39 6.28
C LYS A 44 -4.43 7.10 4.84
N LEU A 45 -4.29 5.85 4.45
CA LEU A 45 -4.80 5.33 3.17
C LEU A 45 -6.33 5.30 3.18
N GLU A 46 -6.93 5.49 2.02
CA GLU A 46 -8.32 5.12 1.76
C GLU A 46 -8.47 3.59 1.67
N SER A 47 -9.71 3.11 1.76
CA SER A 47 -9.97 1.70 1.49
C SER A 47 -9.58 1.31 0.07
N ASN A 48 -8.89 0.19 -0.05
CA ASN A 48 -8.32 -0.38 -1.26
C ASN A 48 -7.31 0.54 -1.97
N GLU A 49 -6.71 1.52 -1.29
CA GLU A 49 -5.79 2.47 -1.92
C GLU A 49 -4.52 1.77 -2.45
N LEU A 50 -3.84 0.94 -1.65
CA LEU A 50 -2.69 0.17 -2.11
C LEU A 50 -3.06 -0.82 -3.22
N LEU A 51 -4.24 -1.45 -3.10
CA LEU A 51 -4.73 -2.38 -4.12
C LEU A 51 -4.93 -1.68 -5.47
N LYS A 52 -5.48 -0.46 -5.47
CA LYS A 52 -5.62 0.38 -6.67
C LYS A 52 -4.26 0.84 -7.18
N GLU A 53 -3.40 1.34 -6.30
CA GLU A 53 -2.09 1.88 -6.64
C GLU A 53 -1.21 0.83 -7.32
N PHE A 54 -1.19 -0.41 -6.82
CA PHE A 54 -0.36 -1.50 -7.34
C PHE A 54 -1.14 -2.50 -8.20
N SER A 55 -2.27 -2.11 -8.77
CA SER A 55 -3.15 -2.99 -9.57
C SER A 55 -2.51 -3.58 -10.83
N GLU A 56 -1.47 -2.95 -11.38
CA GLU A 56 -0.70 -3.48 -12.52
C GLU A 56 0.29 -4.58 -12.11
N TRP A 57 0.47 -4.83 -10.81
CA TRP A 57 1.42 -5.82 -10.28
C TRP A 57 0.69 -7.10 -9.90
N LYS A 58 1.43 -8.19 -9.75
CA LYS A 58 0.88 -9.44 -9.26
C LYS A 58 0.68 -9.32 -7.75
N ILE A 59 -0.57 -9.20 -7.31
CA ILE A 59 -0.91 -9.16 -5.89
C ILE A 59 -0.79 -10.56 -5.31
N LEU A 60 0.05 -10.72 -4.29
CA LEU A 60 0.29 -11.98 -3.60
C LEU A 60 -0.44 -12.02 -2.25
N PHE A 61 -0.58 -10.87 -1.61
CA PHE A 61 -1.36 -10.69 -0.39
C PHE A 61 -1.90 -9.27 -0.33
N PHE A 62 -3.13 -9.12 0.14
CA PHE A 62 -3.74 -7.84 0.47
C PHE A 62 -4.68 -8.03 1.66
N GLU A 63 -4.61 -7.13 2.63
CA GLU A 63 -5.47 -7.13 3.81
C GLU A 63 -5.79 -5.70 4.26
N GLU A 64 -7.04 -5.50 4.69
CA GLU A 64 -7.47 -4.35 5.48
C GLU A 64 -7.82 -4.84 6.89
N ASN A 65 -6.92 -4.65 7.84
CA ASN A 65 -7.15 -5.04 9.22
C ASN A 65 -7.90 -3.91 9.95
N GLU A 66 -9.23 -4.02 9.99
CA GLU A 66 -10.09 -3.03 10.65
C GLU A 66 -9.82 -2.89 12.15
N GLN A 67 -9.40 -3.97 12.81
CA GLN A 67 -9.11 -3.96 14.25
C GLN A 67 -7.87 -3.13 14.56
N GLU A 68 -6.84 -3.23 13.71
CA GLU A 68 -5.57 -2.56 13.92
C GLU A 68 -5.43 -1.24 13.13
N GLY A 69 -6.34 -0.97 12.20
CA GLY A 69 -6.32 0.22 11.38
C GLY A 69 -5.22 0.22 10.32
N ARG A 70 -4.82 -0.96 9.84
CA ARG A 70 -3.71 -1.12 8.90
C ARG A 70 -4.17 -1.72 7.57
N GLN A 71 -3.57 -1.23 6.49
CA GLN A 71 -3.68 -1.83 5.17
C GLN A 71 -2.30 -2.35 4.79
N THR A 72 -2.27 -3.60 4.35
CA THR A 72 -1.03 -4.33 4.01
C THR A 72 -1.14 -4.89 2.60
N ILE A 73 -0.08 -4.72 1.82
CA ILE A 73 0.06 -5.32 0.49
C ILE A 73 1.41 -6.01 0.36
N PHE A 74 1.39 -7.19 -0.25
CA PHE A 74 2.57 -7.86 -0.77
C PHE A 74 2.33 -8.15 -2.25
N CYS A 75 3.16 -7.61 -3.13
CA CYS A 75 2.99 -7.77 -4.57
C CYS A 75 4.33 -7.90 -5.28
N GLN A 76 4.30 -8.48 -6.48
CA GLN A 76 5.44 -8.67 -7.34
C GLN A 76 5.27 -7.84 -8.62
N LYS A 77 6.29 -7.04 -8.97
CA LYS A 77 6.30 -6.28 -10.21
C LYS A 77 6.38 -7.23 -11.39
N ILE A 78 5.38 -7.18 -12.27
CA ILE A 78 5.35 -8.00 -13.48
C ILE A 78 6.06 -7.23 -14.60
N GLN A 79 6.90 -7.93 -15.34
CA GLN A 79 7.49 -7.38 -16.56
C GLN A 79 6.38 -7.14 -17.59
N LYS A 80 6.24 -5.90 -18.08
CA LYS A 80 5.32 -5.62 -19.18
C LYS A 80 5.85 -6.33 -20.42
N SER A 81 5.16 -7.39 -20.86
CA SER A 81 5.49 -8.04 -22.13
C SER A 81 5.33 -7.02 -23.24
N ILE A 82 6.41 -6.73 -23.96
CA ILE A 82 6.36 -5.91 -25.18
C ILE A 82 5.70 -6.81 -26.22
N GLY A 83 4.42 -6.57 -26.51
CA GLY A 83 3.70 -7.18 -27.63
C GLY A 83 4.07 -6.53 -28.95
#